data_AF-A0A959LJK3-F1
#
_entry.id   AF-A0A959LJK3-F1
#
_cell.length_a   1.000
_cell.length_b   1.000
_cell.length_c   1.000
_cell.angle_alpha   90.00
_cell.angle_beta   90.00
_cell.angle_gamma   90.00
#
_symmetry.space_group_name_H-M   'P 1'
#
loop_
_entity.id
_entity.type
_entity.pdbx_description
1 polymer ?
#
loop_
_entity_poly.entity_id
_entity_poly.type
_entity_poly.pdbx_seq_one_letter_code
_entity_poly.pdbx_strand_id
1 'polypeptide(L)'
;LLGCTHYPLLMDKIKKYVPSHIQIVEQGGIVADSFANYLQRHPEIEENISTNGKMTFYTTDDTEHFDNHASIFFGEKVQSVHLHL
;
A
#
# COMPACT_ATOMS: atom_id res chain seq x y z
N LEU A 1 9.48 12.85 6.77
CA LEU A 1 8.26 12.08 6.46
C LEU A 1 8.20 11.80 4.97
N LEU A 2 7.99 10.56 4.55
CA LEU A 2 7.71 10.22 3.16
C LEU A 2 6.22 10.47 2.88
N GLY A 3 5.91 11.62 2.30
CA GLY A 3 4.53 12.12 2.10
C GLY A 3 3.74 11.50 0.94
N CYS A 4 4.40 10.73 0.07
CA CYS A 4 3.80 10.14 -1.12
C CYS A 4 3.91 8.61 -1.04
N THR A 5 2.83 7.91 -1.42
CA THR A 5 2.74 6.45 -1.42
C THR A 5 3.82 5.77 -2.28
N HIS A 6 4.40 6.48 -3.25
CA HIS A 6 5.41 5.95 -4.16
C HIS A 6 6.86 6.09 -3.65
N TYR A 7 7.13 6.91 -2.64
CA TYR A 7 8.48 7.15 -2.13
C TYR A 7 9.22 5.94 -1.53
N PRO A 8 8.55 4.92 -0.96
CA PRO A 8 9.23 3.71 -0.52
C PRO A 8 10.06 3.03 -1.62
N LEU A 9 9.68 3.12 -2.90
CA LEU A 9 10.51 2.59 -4.01
C LEU A 9 11.86 3.29 -4.16
N LEU A 10 11.94 4.54 -3.71
CA LEU A 10 13.15 5.35 -3.77
C LEU A 10 13.91 5.33 -2.45
N MET A 11 13.50 4.53 -1.46
CA MET A 11 14.04 4.53 -0.10
C MET A 11 15.57 4.44 -0.08
N ASP A 12 16.14 3.51 -0.85
CA ASP A 12 17.60 3.33 -0.91
C ASP A 12 18.33 4.53 -1.51
N LYS A 13 17.70 5.23 -2.45
CA LYS A 13 18.25 6.48 -2.99
C LYS A 13 18.10 7.61 -1.97
N ILE A 14 16.93 7.75 -1.36
CA ILE A 14 16.65 8.79 -0.37
C ILE A 14 17.62 8.67 0.81
N LYS A 15 17.83 7.47 1.35
CA LYS A 15 18.77 7.18 2.45
C LYS A 15 20.21 7.61 2.16
N LYS A 16 20.65 7.61 0.90
CA LYS A 16 22.02 8.03 0.52
C LYS A 16 22.23 9.54 0.67
N TYR A 17 21.18 10.34 0.54
CA TYR A 17 21.27 11.81 0.55
C TYR A 17 20.72 12.43 1.84
N VAL A 18 20.03 11.65 2.67
CA VAL A 18 19.53 12.10 3.97
C VAL A 18 20.60 11.88 5.04
N PRO A 19 21.00 12.93 5.79
CA PRO A 19 21.91 12.81 6.91
C PRO A 19 21.46 11.74 7.93
N SER A 20 22.42 11.00 8.51
CA SER A 20 22.13 9.88 9.41
C SER A 20 21.36 10.24 10.69
N HIS A 21 21.41 11.50 11.12
CA HIS A 21 20.64 11.98 12.28
C HIS A 21 19.17 12.25 11.97
N ILE A 22 18.77 12.24 10.69
CA ILE A 22 17.39 12.43 10.27
C ILE A 22 16.71 11.07 10.17
N GLN A 23 15.67 10.88 10.97
CA GLN A 23 14.82 9.71 10.85
C GLN A 23 13.89 9.85 9.64
N ILE A 24 14.01 8.92 8.70
CA ILE A 24 13.03 8.76 7.62
C ILE A 24 11.84 7.98 8.19
N VAL A 25 10.64 8.53 7.98
CA VAL A 25 9.38 7.92 8.43
C VAL A 25 8.58 7.55 7.18
N GLU A 26 8.33 6.26 6.98
CA GLU A 26 7.42 5.75 5.95
C GLU A 26 6.00 5.56 6.50
N GLN A 27 4.99 5.65 5.64
CA GLN A 27 3.59 5.64 6.07
C GLN A 27 2.95 4.24 6.10
N GLY A 28 3.41 3.31 5.26
CA GLY A 28 2.74 2.02 5.06
C GLY A 28 2.52 1.24 6.36
N GLY A 29 3.59 0.98 7.11
CA GLY A 29 3.50 0.30 8.41
C GLY A 29 2.63 1.05 9.43
N ILE A 30 2.78 2.38 9.51
CA ILE A 30 2.01 3.21 10.45
C ILE A 30 0.51 3.11 10.18
N VAL A 31 0.11 3.15 8.90
CA VAL A 31 -1.29 3.04 8.50
C VAL A 31 -1.82 1.63 8.76
N ALA A 32 -1.05 0.58 8.49
CA ALA A 32 -1.43 -0.81 8.76
C ALA A 32 -1.63 -1.05 10.27
N ASP A 33 -0.69 -0.61 11.11
CA ASP A 33 -0.79 -0.73 12.57
C ASP A 33 -1.97 0.07 13.12
N SER A 34 -2.18 1.28 12.60
CA SER A 34 -3.32 2.11 12.95
C SER A 34 -4.65 1.47 12.56
N PHE A 35 -4.70 0.76 11.42
CA PHE A 35 -5.90 0.05 10.98
C PHE A 35 -6.19 -1.16 11.87
N ALA A 36 -5.18 -1.97 12.21
CA ALA A 36 -5.33 -3.05 13.17
C ALA A 36 -5.81 -2.54 14.54
N ASN A 37 -5.23 -1.44 15.03
CA ASN A 37 -5.69 -0.80 16.27
C ASN A 37 -7.13 -0.28 16.16
N TYR A 38 -7.52 0.26 15.01
CA TYR A 38 -8.89 0.71 14.77
C TYR A 38 -9.87 -0.46 14.91
N LEU A 39 -9.62 -1.59 14.25
CA LEU A 39 -10.48 -2.76 14.33
C LEU A 39 -10.60 -3.32 15.76
N GLN A 40 -9.49 -3.33 16.52
CA GLN A 40 -9.53 -3.72 17.94
C GLN A 40 -10.43 -2.81 18.78
N ARG A 41 -10.47 -1.51 18.48
CA ARG A 41 -11.33 -0.53 19.18
C ARG A 41 -12.77 -0.56 18.69
N HIS A 42 -13.06 -1.23 17.58
CA HIS A 42 -14.37 -1.32 16.94
C HIS A 42 -14.77 -2.79 16.68
N PRO A 43 -15.03 -3.60 17.73
CA PRO A 43 -15.45 -4.99 17.58
C PRO A 43 -16.71 -5.15 16.72
N GLU A 44 -17.61 -4.16 16.73
CA GLU A 44 -18.82 -4.14 15.91
C GLU A 44 -18.54 -4.09 14.40
N ILE A 45 -17.35 -3.63 14.00
CA ILE A 45 -16.88 -3.68 12.62
C ILE A 45 -16.10 -4.96 12.39
N GLU A 46 -15.17 -5.30 13.29
CA GLU A 46 -14.30 -6.48 13.17
C GLU A 46 -15.09 -7.80 13.05
N GLU A 47 -16.18 -7.94 13.80
CA GLU A 47 -17.03 -9.13 13.73
C GLU A 47 -17.82 -9.25 12.42
N ASN A 48 -17.96 -8.15 11.67
CA ASN A 48 -18.73 -8.07 10.44
C ASN A 48 -17.87 -8.09 9.16
N ILE A 49 -16.53 -8.14 9.27
CA ILE A 49 -15.65 -8.23 8.11
C ILE A 49 -15.22 -9.67 7.83
N SER A 50 -15.13 -10.04 6.55
CA SER A 50 -14.64 -11.35 6.14
C SER A 50 -13.11 -11.41 6.22
N THR A 51 -12.55 -12.45 6.83
CA THR A 51 -11.10 -12.66 6.94
C THR A 51 -10.52 -13.60 5.86
N ASN A 52 -11.39 -14.28 5.10
CA ASN A 52 -11.00 -15.22 4.03
C ASN A 52 -11.32 -14.69 2.63
N GLY A 53 -11.12 -13.39 2.43
CA GLY A 53 -11.36 -12.73 1.15
C GLY A 53 -10.36 -13.15 0.07
N LYS A 54 -10.74 -12.96 -1.19
CA LYS A 54 -9.81 -12.98 -2.33
C LYS A 54 -9.40 -11.55 -2.65
N MET A 55 -8.14 -11.38 -3.01
CA MET A 55 -7.62 -10.10 -3.48
C MET A 55 -7.91 -9.95 -4.97
N THR A 56 -8.49 -8.82 -5.37
CA THR A 56 -8.77 -8.47 -6.76
C THR A 56 -8.34 -7.03 -7.00
N PHE A 57 -7.71 -6.77 -8.14
CA PHE A 57 -7.23 -5.45 -8.53
C PHE A 57 -8.13 -4.88 -9.63
N TYR A 58 -8.42 -3.58 -9.54
CA TYR A 58 -9.19 -2.85 -10.53
C TYR A 58 -8.46 -1.57 -10.89
N THR A 59 -8.60 -1.14 -12.14
CA THR A 59 -8.09 0.15 -12.61
C THR A 59 -9.10 0.80 -13.54
N THR A 60 -9.20 2.14 -13.50
CA THR A 60 -9.95 2.94 -14.48
C THR A 60 -9.11 3.34 -15.69
N ASP A 61 -7.83 2.96 -15.69
CA ASP A 61 -6.86 3.22 -16.74
C ASP A 61 -6.54 1.92 -17.51
N ASP A 62 -5.51 1.95 -18.36
CA ASP A 62 -4.99 0.78 -19.05
C ASP A 62 -4.49 -0.31 -18.08
N THR A 63 -5.03 -1.52 -18.22
CA THR A 63 -4.73 -2.66 -17.34
C THR A 63 -3.29 -3.15 -17.49
N GLU A 64 -2.75 -3.15 -18.71
CA GLU A 64 -1.39 -3.65 -18.94
C GLU A 64 -0.35 -2.73 -18.28
N HIS A 65 -0.51 -1.41 -18.49
CA HIS A 65 0.33 -0.42 -17.85
C HIS A 65 0.21 -0.48 -16.32
N PHE A 66 -1.01 -0.60 -15.79
CA PHE A 66 -1.22 -0.74 -14.34
C PHE A 66 -0.56 -2.01 -13.80
N ASP A 67 -0.80 -3.18 -14.39
CA ASP A 67 -0.28 -4.47 -13.92
C ASP A 67 1.25 -4.50 -13.88
N ASN A 68 1.89 -3.94 -14.90
CA ASN A 68 3.36 -3.84 -14.99
C ASN A 68 3.94 -3.02 -13.83
N HIS A 69 3.32 -1.88 -13.48
CA HIS A 69 3.79 -1.03 -12.40
C HIS A 69 3.41 -1.61 -11.03
N ALA A 70 2.15 -2.00 -10.85
CA ALA A 70 1.62 -2.52 -9.60
C ALA A 70 2.37 -3.77 -9.13
N SER A 71 2.79 -4.65 -10.06
CA SER A 71 3.59 -5.82 -9.71
C SER A 71 4.93 -5.48 -9.04
N ILE A 72 5.53 -4.34 -9.39
CA ILE A 72 6.78 -3.86 -8.76
C ILE A 72 6.53 -3.43 -7.31
N PHE A 73 5.42 -2.73 -7.06
CA PHE A 73 5.04 -2.29 -5.71
C PHE A 73 4.58 -3.46 -4.83
N PHE A 74 3.81 -4.37 -5.41
CA PHE A 74 3.18 -5.46 -4.69
C PHE A 74 4.18 -6.60 -4.38
N GLY A 75 5.22 -6.75 -5.20
CA GLY A 75 6.23 -7.80 -5.05
C GLY A 75 5.82 -9.15 -5.66
N GLU A 76 4.60 -9.24 -6.22
CA GLU A 76 4.09 -10.40 -6.96
C GLU A 76 3.34 -9.93 -8.21
N LYS A 77 3.06 -10.87 -9.12
CA LYS A 77 2.32 -10.56 -10.35
C LYS A 77 0.90 -10.07 -10.03
N VAL A 78 0.58 -8.88 -10.49
CA VAL A 78 -0.77 -8.30 -10.45
C VAL A 78 -1.50 -8.60 -11.76
N GLN A 79 -2.80 -8.85 -11.64
CA GLN A 79 -3.74 -8.90 -12.76
C GLN A 79 -4.96 -8.07 -12.39
N SER A 80 -5.19 -6.99 -13.14
CA SER A 80 -6.30 -6.08 -12.90
C SER A 80 -7.42 -6.22 -13.92
N VAL A 81 -8.61 -5.78 -13.52
CA VAL A 81 -9.78 -5.65 -14.40
C VAL A 81 -10.06 -4.18 -14.64
N HIS A 82 -10.23 -3.80 -15.90
CA HIS A 82 -10.64 -2.44 -16.24
C HIS A 82 -12.07 -2.19 -15.73
N LEU A 83 -12.26 -1.12 -14.97
CA LEU A 83 -13.54 -0.71 -14.42
C LEU A 83 -13.92 0.66 -14.97
N HIS A 84 -15.07 0.75 -15.64
CA HIS A 84 -15.66 2.03 -16.02
C HIS A 84 -16.52 2.54 -14.86
N LEU A 85 -16.16 3.71 -14.32
CA LEU A 85 -16.94 4.41 -13.29
C LEU A 85 -17.92 5.42 -13.91
#